data_AF-A0A6N9SRM7-F1
#
_entry.id   AF-A0A6N9SRM7-F1
#
_cell.length_a   1.000
_cell.length_b   1.000
_cell.length_c   1.000
_cell.angle_alpha   90.00
_cell.angle_beta   90.00
_cell.angle_gamma   90.00
#
_symmetry.space_group_name_H-M   'P 1'
#
loop_
_entity.id
_entity.type
_entity.pdbx_description
1 polymer ?
#
loop_
_entity_poly.entity_id
_entity_poly.type
_entity_poly.pdbx_seq_one_letter_code
_entity_poly.pdbx_strand_id
1 'polypeptide(L)'
;MVDTFPGLAPLKEQLRFGNKAEVQFDQLSNAELGYLRGLYQAAGPEMSARAAQLATLQEVMNDDGVRFEAEALEMVVPAIARYLTTNAIRGWLFTANVSGKPLPYVVTRLDYTPSSNDETGKVFVELKANAKGTITVTTFRIDANDIDKKTIPEIFAAKGFLKETPELIRVYDETVARYFDWRAQYGAQFSGRGTGFFTEDPNSSHRNTDWSRKDVVVLSTGGGTARLVNDESILTSRTSTLEVTGDILGQYLSKSAKSNRYDAENEVKESQAAIPKGLFSQLPVHAYILMFHLELHHYLWVHVDDMTPYQYQPALKQKLILPQEQTDLIDILTAEMDVLMDDIVAGKSGGTTVLCAGPAGVGKTLTAEVYSEIIKRPLYRVHSGQLGLNVAAMETALKDVLTRAQRWGAVMLIDEAD
;
A
#
# COMPACT_ATOMS: atom_id res chain seq x y z
N MET A 1 6.00 -17.36 -22.93
CA MET A 1 6.83 -16.25 -23.44
C MET A 1 8.06 -16.76 -24.19
N VAL A 2 8.99 -17.48 -23.57
CA VAL A 2 10.19 -18.01 -24.27
C VAL A 2 9.83 -18.93 -25.46
N ASP A 3 8.76 -19.71 -25.36
CA ASP A 3 8.34 -20.57 -26.47
C ASP A 3 7.76 -19.76 -27.65
N THR A 4 7.30 -18.53 -27.39
CA THR A 4 6.80 -17.58 -28.40
C THR A 4 7.92 -16.69 -28.94
N PHE A 5 8.89 -16.33 -28.10
CA PHE A 5 10.04 -15.48 -28.43
C PHE A 5 11.35 -16.20 -28.07
N PRO A 6 11.93 -16.98 -29.00
CA PRO A 6 13.13 -17.78 -28.74
C PRO A 6 14.35 -16.96 -28.31
N GLY A 7 14.41 -15.67 -28.65
CA GLY A 7 15.46 -14.74 -28.20
C GLY A 7 15.55 -14.60 -26.68
N LEU A 8 14.47 -14.89 -25.95
CA LEU A 8 14.41 -14.86 -24.49
C LEU A 8 14.87 -16.17 -23.82
N ALA A 9 15.40 -17.13 -24.59
CA ALA A 9 15.91 -18.39 -24.06
C ALA A 9 16.89 -18.23 -22.87
N PRO A 10 17.79 -17.24 -22.82
CA PRO A 10 18.68 -17.03 -21.67
C PRO A 10 17.95 -16.81 -20.34
N LEU A 11 16.70 -16.32 -20.34
CA LEU A 11 15.92 -16.15 -19.12
C LEU A 11 15.58 -17.50 -18.44
N LYS A 12 15.54 -18.62 -19.20
CA LYS A 12 15.36 -19.96 -18.62
C LYS A 12 16.52 -20.36 -17.70
N GLU A 13 17.72 -19.83 -17.93
CA GLU A 13 18.89 -20.11 -17.08
C GLU A 13 18.71 -19.53 -15.67
N GLN A 14 18.08 -18.35 -15.54
CA GLN A 14 17.78 -17.75 -14.24
C GLN A 14 16.83 -18.61 -13.41
N LEU A 15 15.92 -19.33 -14.07
CA LEU A 15 14.96 -20.24 -13.44
C LEU A 15 15.56 -21.57 -12.99
N ARG A 16 16.83 -21.87 -13.32
CA ARG A 16 17.51 -23.07 -12.82
C ARG A 16 17.79 -23.00 -11.31
N PHE A 17 17.99 -21.79 -10.79
CA PHE A 17 18.36 -21.55 -9.40
C PHE A 17 17.33 -20.71 -8.64
N GLY A 18 16.17 -20.44 -9.24
CA GLY A 18 15.13 -19.60 -8.66
C GLY A 18 13.76 -19.83 -9.28
N ASN A 19 12.74 -19.23 -8.69
CA ASN A 19 11.35 -19.29 -9.16
C ASN A 19 10.92 -18.05 -9.95
N LYS A 20 11.87 -17.19 -10.31
CA LYS A 20 11.65 -15.91 -11.01
C LYS A 20 12.84 -15.58 -11.90
N ALA A 21 12.55 -14.93 -13.02
CA ALA A 21 13.53 -14.38 -13.94
C ALA A 21 13.32 -12.86 -14.02
N GLU A 22 14.42 -12.12 -14.01
CA GLU A 22 14.46 -10.67 -14.06
C GLU A 22 15.13 -10.23 -15.37
N VAL A 23 14.55 -9.23 -16.02
CA VAL A 23 15.02 -8.67 -17.28
C VAL A 23 14.82 -7.16 -17.23
N GLN A 24 15.81 -6.42 -17.73
CA GLN A 24 15.67 -4.97 -17.84
C GLN A 24 14.69 -4.64 -18.96
N PHE A 25 13.90 -3.59 -18.75
CA PHE A 25 12.80 -3.26 -19.64
C PHE A 25 13.26 -2.90 -21.06
N ASP A 26 14.41 -2.23 -21.18
CA ASP A 26 15.07 -1.85 -22.43
C ASP A 26 15.60 -3.04 -23.25
N GLN A 27 15.67 -4.24 -22.65
CA GLN A 27 16.08 -5.48 -23.34
C GLN A 27 14.91 -6.20 -24.01
N LEU A 28 13.67 -5.74 -23.80
CA LEU A 28 12.47 -6.33 -24.41
C LEU A 28 12.05 -5.52 -25.64
N SER A 29 11.74 -6.22 -26.72
CA SER A 29 11.18 -5.62 -27.93
C SER A 29 9.72 -5.22 -27.75
N ASN A 30 9.24 -4.31 -28.60
CA ASN A 30 7.82 -3.91 -28.65
C ASN A 30 6.84 -5.10 -28.77
N ALA A 31 7.22 -6.14 -29.52
CA ALA A 31 6.38 -7.33 -29.69
C ALA A 31 6.32 -8.16 -28.40
N GLU A 32 7.45 -8.33 -27.71
CA GLU A 32 7.54 -9.05 -26.44
C GLU A 32 6.75 -8.32 -25.33
N LEU A 33 6.86 -7.00 -25.26
CA LEU A 33 6.10 -6.16 -24.33
C LEU A 33 4.60 -6.21 -24.61
N GLY A 34 4.20 -6.12 -25.88
CA GLY A 34 2.80 -6.24 -26.27
C GLY A 34 2.20 -7.60 -25.90
N TYR A 35 2.96 -8.68 -26.06
CA TYR A 35 2.56 -10.01 -25.63
C TYR A 35 2.45 -10.12 -24.10
N LEU A 36 3.43 -9.61 -23.35
CA LEU A 36 3.40 -9.60 -21.89
C LEU A 36 2.21 -8.80 -21.34
N ARG A 37 1.91 -7.65 -21.94
CA ARG A 37 0.72 -6.86 -21.63
C ARG A 37 -0.56 -7.67 -21.84
N GLY A 38 -0.66 -8.42 -22.95
CA GLY A 38 -1.81 -9.29 -23.22
C GLY A 38 -1.99 -10.38 -22.17
N LEU A 39 -0.91 -10.96 -21.66
CA LEU A 39 -0.97 -11.94 -20.56
C LEU A 39 -1.53 -11.32 -19.27
N TYR A 40 -1.06 -10.13 -18.89
CA TYR A 40 -1.58 -9.45 -17.70
C TYR A 40 -3.05 -9.05 -17.84
N GLN A 41 -3.48 -8.62 -19.03
CA GLN A 41 -4.90 -8.33 -19.30
C GLN A 41 -5.76 -9.59 -19.18
N ALA A 42 -5.29 -10.73 -19.69
CA ALA A 42 -6.00 -12.01 -19.63
C ALA A 42 -6.07 -12.60 -18.21
N ALA A 43 -5.11 -12.27 -17.33
CA ALA A 43 -5.06 -12.75 -15.95
C ALA A 43 -6.14 -12.15 -15.04
N GLY A 44 -6.87 -11.14 -15.51
CA GLY A 44 -8.03 -10.56 -14.83
C GLY A 44 -7.77 -9.20 -14.17
N PRO A 45 -8.77 -8.64 -13.45
CA PRO A 45 -8.75 -7.28 -12.95
C PRO A 45 -7.58 -6.95 -12.01
N GLU A 46 -7.13 -7.91 -11.21
CA GLU A 46 -6.00 -7.76 -10.28
C GLU A 46 -4.67 -7.41 -10.98
N MET A 47 -4.54 -7.77 -12.26
CA MET A 47 -3.33 -7.54 -13.06
C MET A 47 -3.45 -6.33 -14.00
N SER A 48 -4.60 -5.65 -14.00
CA SER A 48 -4.87 -4.49 -14.88
C SER A 48 -3.89 -3.33 -14.66
N ALA A 49 -3.48 -3.11 -13.41
CA ALA A 49 -2.49 -2.10 -13.03
C ALA A 49 -1.13 -2.33 -13.73
N ARG A 50 -0.66 -3.58 -13.76
CA ARG A 50 0.60 -3.98 -14.42
C ARG A 50 0.50 -3.86 -15.94
N ALA A 51 -0.66 -4.22 -16.50
CA ALA A 51 -0.90 -4.04 -17.93
C ALA A 51 -0.86 -2.56 -18.33
N ALA A 52 -1.43 -1.66 -17.52
CA ALA A 52 -1.39 -0.21 -17.76
C ALA A 52 0.03 0.37 -17.66
N GLN A 53 0.82 -0.05 -16.66
CA GLN A 53 2.23 0.33 -16.55
C GLN A 53 3.05 -0.11 -17.78
N LEU A 54 2.87 -1.36 -18.24
CA LEU A 54 3.57 -1.87 -19.43
C LEU A 54 3.17 -1.13 -20.70
N ALA A 55 1.89 -0.79 -20.86
CA ALA A 55 1.43 0.02 -21.99
C ALA A 55 2.11 1.40 -21.98
N THR A 56 2.16 2.05 -20.82
CA THR A 56 2.79 3.37 -20.65
C THR A 56 4.29 3.31 -20.93
N LEU A 57 4.98 2.29 -20.41
CA LEU A 57 6.40 2.08 -20.69
C LEU A 57 6.68 1.80 -22.17
N GLN A 58 5.79 1.07 -22.85
CA GLN A 58 5.89 0.83 -24.27
C GLN A 58 5.73 2.14 -25.08
N GLU A 59 4.83 3.04 -24.68
CA GLU A 59 4.73 4.37 -25.27
C GLU A 59 6.01 5.19 -25.08
N VAL A 60 6.60 5.15 -23.88
CA VAL A 60 7.89 5.82 -23.59
C VAL A 60 9.01 5.36 -24.53
N MET A 61 9.11 4.06 -24.83
CA MET A 61 10.15 3.54 -25.75
C MET A 61 9.97 3.98 -27.19
N ASN A 62 8.74 4.29 -27.59
CA ASN A 62 8.42 4.71 -28.94
C ASN A 62 8.32 6.23 -29.07
N ASP A 63 8.70 6.98 -28.03
CA ASP A 63 8.68 8.42 -28.01
C ASP A 63 9.71 8.99 -29.00
N ASP A 64 9.23 9.76 -29.97
CA ASP A 64 10.01 10.49 -30.97
C ASP A 64 10.15 11.97 -30.61
N GLY A 65 9.97 12.29 -29.32
CA GLY A 65 10.05 13.64 -28.79
C GLY A 65 11.45 14.26 -28.88
N VAL A 66 11.55 15.52 -28.45
CA VAL A 66 12.82 16.26 -28.42
C VAL A 66 13.81 15.56 -27.50
N ARG A 67 14.96 15.21 -28.05
CA ARG A 67 16.12 14.70 -27.31
C ARG A 67 17.00 15.86 -26.88
N PHE A 68 17.49 15.79 -25.64
CA PHE A 68 18.29 16.85 -25.05
C PHE A 68 19.78 16.53 -25.12
N GLU A 69 20.61 17.56 -25.26
CA GLU A 69 22.05 17.46 -25.08
C GLU A 69 22.39 17.74 -23.61
N ALA A 70 23.53 17.23 -23.14
CA ALA A 70 23.96 17.33 -21.74
C ALA A 70 24.03 18.78 -21.20
N GLU A 71 24.31 19.75 -22.08
CA GLU A 71 24.41 21.17 -21.75
C GLU A 71 23.04 21.84 -21.56
N ALA A 72 21.95 21.23 -22.06
CA ALA A 72 20.61 21.81 -22.05
C ALA A 72 19.85 21.58 -20.73
N LEU A 73 20.56 21.37 -19.61
CA LEU A 73 19.98 20.92 -18.35
C LEU A 73 18.93 21.88 -17.77
N GLU A 74 19.11 23.20 -17.90
CA GLU A 74 18.09 24.15 -17.47
C GLU A 74 16.84 24.09 -18.35
N MET A 75 17.01 23.92 -19.67
CA MET A 75 15.91 23.85 -20.65
C MET A 75 15.01 22.61 -20.46
N VAL A 76 15.48 21.63 -19.70
CA VAL A 76 14.66 20.49 -19.28
C VAL A 76 13.55 20.93 -18.31
N VAL A 77 13.71 22.00 -17.52
CA VAL A 77 12.67 22.50 -16.61
C VAL A 77 11.36 22.86 -17.35
N PRO A 78 11.35 23.81 -18.32
CA PRO A 78 10.12 24.12 -19.05
C PRO A 78 9.64 22.94 -19.90
N ALA A 79 10.54 22.09 -20.40
CA ALA A 79 10.16 20.88 -21.12
C ALA A 79 9.40 19.88 -20.24
N ILE A 80 9.84 19.64 -19.01
CA ILE A 80 9.15 18.81 -18.02
C ILE A 80 7.78 19.40 -17.70
N ALA A 81 7.70 20.70 -17.42
CA ALA A 81 6.43 21.36 -17.12
C ALA A 81 5.41 21.18 -18.26
N ARG A 82 5.83 21.38 -19.52
CA ARG A 82 4.98 21.15 -20.71
C ARG A 82 4.60 19.68 -20.86
N TYR A 83 5.54 18.76 -20.69
CA TYR A 83 5.28 17.33 -20.76
C TYR A 83 4.23 16.89 -19.73
N LEU A 84 4.38 17.32 -18.48
CA LEU A 84 3.45 17.01 -17.39
C LEU A 84 2.07 17.67 -17.54
N THR A 85 1.97 18.73 -18.35
CA THR A 85 0.71 19.48 -18.56
C THR A 85 -0.05 19.00 -19.81
N THR A 86 0.66 18.56 -20.84
CA THR A 86 0.04 18.12 -22.11
C THR A 86 -0.81 16.88 -21.88
N ASN A 87 -2.11 16.89 -22.22
CA ASN A 87 -3.04 15.76 -21.97
C ASN A 87 -3.05 15.27 -20.51
N ALA A 88 -2.79 16.17 -19.55
CA ALA A 88 -2.79 15.83 -18.14
C ALA A 88 -4.21 15.72 -17.58
N ILE A 89 -4.37 14.86 -16.57
CA ILE A 89 -5.59 14.65 -15.81
C ILE A 89 -5.44 15.28 -14.42
N ARG A 90 -4.37 14.93 -13.69
CA ARG A 90 -4.09 15.42 -12.32
C ARG A 90 -2.69 16.01 -12.16
N GLY A 91 -1.81 15.81 -13.13
CA GLY A 91 -0.40 16.19 -13.05
C GLY A 91 0.41 15.21 -12.19
N TRP A 92 0.02 13.93 -12.23
CA TRP A 92 0.65 12.90 -11.42
C TRP A 92 1.70 12.10 -12.18
N LEU A 93 2.60 11.52 -11.39
CA LEU A 93 3.54 10.50 -11.79
C LEU A 93 3.24 9.21 -11.05
N PHE A 94 3.46 8.07 -11.69
CA PHE A 94 3.34 6.75 -11.08
C PHE A 94 4.70 6.07 -11.03
N THR A 95 4.95 5.26 -10.03
CA THR A 95 6.16 4.42 -10.00
C THR A 95 6.18 3.44 -11.19
N ALA A 96 7.35 3.29 -11.81
CA ALA A 96 7.56 2.48 -13.02
C ALA A 96 7.87 0.99 -12.72
N ASN A 97 8.00 0.61 -11.44
CA ASN A 97 8.32 -0.76 -11.08
C ASN A 97 7.13 -1.70 -11.34
N VAL A 98 7.24 -2.52 -12.40
CA VAL A 98 6.22 -3.50 -12.85
C VAL A 98 6.03 -4.65 -11.85
N SER A 99 7.05 -4.97 -11.05
CA SER A 99 6.95 -5.99 -9.99
C SER A 99 6.10 -5.49 -8.82
N GLY A 100 6.10 -4.17 -8.59
CA GLY A 100 5.33 -3.49 -7.56
C GLY A 100 3.96 -3.00 -8.05
N LYS A 101 3.32 -2.19 -7.21
CA LYS A 101 2.08 -1.49 -7.54
C LYS A 101 2.41 -0.11 -8.12
N PRO A 102 1.67 0.39 -9.12
CA PRO A 102 1.80 1.76 -9.58
C PRO A 102 1.33 2.71 -8.49
N LEU A 103 2.28 3.29 -7.75
CA LEU A 103 2.01 4.23 -6.68
C LEU A 103 2.05 5.66 -7.24
N PRO A 104 0.95 6.43 -7.17
CA PRO A 104 0.92 7.79 -7.68
C PRO A 104 1.55 8.81 -6.73
N TYR A 105 2.09 9.86 -7.32
CA TYR A 105 2.60 11.03 -6.65
C TYR A 105 2.22 12.28 -7.44
N VAL A 106 1.92 13.36 -6.73
CA VAL A 106 1.77 14.69 -7.35
C VAL A 106 3.11 15.40 -7.35
N VAL A 107 3.44 16.06 -8.46
CA VAL A 107 4.61 16.94 -8.52
C VAL A 107 4.29 18.21 -7.75
N THR A 108 5.12 18.56 -6.76
CA THR A 108 4.93 19.77 -5.94
C THR A 108 6.01 20.80 -6.09
N ARG A 109 7.14 20.42 -6.70
CA ARG A 109 8.23 21.36 -7.02
C ARG A 109 9.06 20.83 -8.17
N LEU A 110 9.36 21.72 -9.09
CA LEU A 110 10.31 21.57 -10.17
C LEU A 110 11.26 22.76 -10.11
N ASP A 111 12.53 22.50 -9.85
CA ASP A 111 13.52 23.54 -9.54
C ASP A 111 14.86 23.21 -10.20
N TYR A 112 15.70 24.22 -10.38
CA TYR A 112 17.03 24.09 -10.97
C TYR A 112 18.07 24.77 -10.09
N THR A 113 19.21 24.11 -9.94
CA THR A 113 20.41 24.70 -9.36
C THR A 113 21.47 24.77 -10.46
N PRO A 114 21.94 25.99 -10.82
CA PRO A 114 23.05 26.16 -11.77
C PRO A 114 24.35 25.55 -11.26
N SER A 115 25.20 25.12 -12.19
CA SER A 115 26.56 24.69 -11.86
C SER A 115 27.36 25.82 -11.21
N SER A 116 28.21 25.48 -10.25
CA SER A 116 29.18 26.36 -9.61
C SER A 116 30.49 25.61 -9.35
N ASN A 117 31.52 26.31 -8.83
CA ASN A 117 32.81 25.68 -8.53
C ASN A 117 32.70 24.49 -7.55
N ASP A 118 31.68 24.49 -6.68
CA ASP A 118 31.52 23.50 -5.61
C ASP A 118 30.31 22.56 -5.83
N GLU A 119 29.48 22.80 -6.86
CA GLU A 119 28.23 22.06 -7.07
C GLU A 119 27.93 21.88 -8.56
N THR A 120 27.65 20.64 -8.98
CA THR A 120 27.20 20.34 -10.34
C THR A 120 25.75 20.76 -10.53
N GLY A 121 25.45 21.27 -11.73
CA GLY A 121 24.10 21.67 -12.11
C GLY A 121 23.13 20.49 -12.04
N LYS A 122 21.90 20.76 -11.60
CA LYS A 122 20.87 19.73 -11.41
C LYS A 122 19.46 20.31 -11.42
N VAL A 123 18.54 19.52 -11.94
CA VAL A 123 17.10 19.74 -11.80
C VAL A 123 16.57 18.87 -10.66
N PHE A 124 15.75 19.44 -9.80
CA PHE A 124 15.08 18.74 -8.70
C PHE A 124 13.59 18.59 -9.00
N VAL A 125 13.08 17.39 -8.77
CA VAL A 125 11.64 17.11 -8.82
C VAL A 125 11.20 16.61 -7.45
N GLU A 126 10.35 17.37 -6.78
CA GLU A 126 9.71 16.98 -5.51
C GLU A 126 8.33 16.42 -5.78
N LEU A 127 8.07 15.27 -5.19
CA LEU A 127 6.86 14.48 -5.31
C LEU A 127 6.23 14.29 -3.93
N LYS A 128 4.90 14.35 -3.86
CA LYS A 128 4.15 14.07 -2.62
C LYS A 128 3.03 13.07 -2.84
N ALA A 129 2.76 12.29 -1.81
CA ALA A 129 1.60 11.42 -1.71
C ALA A 129 1.18 11.28 -0.23
N ASN A 130 -0.09 10.98 0.01
CA ASN A 130 -0.54 10.49 1.30
C ASN A 130 -0.30 8.98 1.35
N ALA A 131 0.64 8.53 2.15
CA ALA A 131 0.94 7.13 2.34
C ALA A 131 0.92 6.81 3.83
N LYS A 132 0.25 5.71 4.20
CA LYS A 132 0.22 5.22 5.58
C LYS A 132 -0.24 6.30 6.58
N GLY A 133 -1.24 7.10 6.16
CA GLY A 133 -1.85 8.15 6.95
C GLY A 133 -1.08 9.49 7.01
N THR A 134 0.10 9.59 6.39
CA THR A 134 0.94 10.80 6.45
C THR A 134 1.38 11.26 5.07
N ILE A 135 1.79 12.52 4.94
CA ILE A 135 2.40 13.02 3.70
C ILE A 135 3.82 12.47 3.60
N THR A 136 4.06 11.65 2.59
CA THR A 136 5.40 11.26 2.18
C THR A 136 5.90 12.21 1.11
N VAL A 137 7.15 12.67 1.26
CA VAL A 137 7.86 13.47 0.26
C VAL A 137 8.95 12.60 -0.36
N THR A 138 9.05 12.60 -1.67
CA THR A 138 10.12 11.93 -2.42
C THR A 138 10.72 12.92 -3.38
N THR A 139 12.05 12.95 -3.48
CA THR A 139 12.76 13.85 -4.39
C THR A 139 13.75 13.05 -5.19
N PHE A 140 13.82 13.31 -6.49
CA PHE A 140 14.92 12.83 -7.32
C PHE A 140 15.55 14.00 -8.07
N ARG A 141 16.78 13.75 -8.54
CA ARG A 141 17.60 14.74 -9.25
C ARG A 141 17.83 14.25 -10.66
N ILE A 142 17.85 15.19 -11.60
CA ILE A 142 18.24 14.99 -12.99
C ILE A 142 19.51 15.83 -13.21
N ASP A 143 20.57 15.19 -13.66
CA ASP A 143 21.84 15.82 -14.04
C ASP A 143 22.08 15.77 -15.56
N ALA A 144 23.19 16.34 -16.02
CA ALA A 144 23.56 16.39 -17.43
C ALA A 144 23.69 15.00 -18.09
N ASN A 145 24.15 13.98 -17.35
CA ASN A 145 24.29 12.62 -17.89
C ASN A 145 22.93 11.91 -18.00
N ASP A 146 21.98 12.28 -17.15
CA ASP A 146 20.64 11.72 -17.20
C ASP A 146 19.92 12.09 -18.50
N ILE A 147 20.18 13.28 -19.04
CA ILE A 147 19.42 13.87 -20.15
C ILE A 147 20.04 13.63 -21.53
N ASP A 148 21.34 13.31 -21.60
CA ASP A 148 22.08 13.18 -22.85
C ASP A 148 21.40 12.20 -23.82
N LYS A 149 20.97 12.73 -24.97
CA LYS A 149 20.26 12.05 -26.05
C LYS A 149 18.96 11.39 -25.63
N LYS A 150 18.34 11.82 -24.52
CA LYS A 150 17.07 11.27 -24.04
C LYS A 150 15.93 12.27 -24.16
N THR A 151 14.73 11.73 -24.32
CA THR A 151 13.49 12.51 -24.22
C THR A 151 13.02 12.60 -22.76
N ILE A 152 12.09 13.50 -22.46
CA ILE A 152 11.54 13.63 -21.10
C ILE A 152 10.92 12.31 -20.59
N PRO A 153 10.06 11.60 -21.36
CA PRO A 153 9.56 10.28 -20.97
C PRO A 153 10.66 9.28 -20.59
N GLU A 154 11.72 9.19 -21.40
CA GLU A 154 12.87 8.29 -21.16
C GLU A 154 13.62 8.67 -19.87
N ILE A 155 13.82 9.98 -19.61
CA ILE A 155 14.44 10.47 -18.38
C ILE A 155 13.62 10.06 -17.15
N PHE A 156 12.29 10.25 -17.17
CA PHE A 156 11.42 9.88 -16.05
C PHE A 156 11.41 8.36 -15.82
N ALA A 157 11.31 7.57 -16.89
CA ALA A 157 11.32 6.11 -16.78
C ALA A 157 12.64 5.60 -16.18
N ALA A 158 13.78 6.17 -16.58
CA ALA A 158 15.08 5.88 -15.98
C ALA A 158 15.17 6.28 -14.49
N LYS A 159 14.43 7.31 -14.08
CA LYS A 159 14.26 7.70 -12.66
C LYS A 159 13.19 6.89 -11.92
N GLY A 160 12.57 5.90 -12.57
CA GLY A 160 11.57 5.02 -11.97
C GLY A 160 10.17 5.61 -11.92
N PHE A 161 9.85 6.59 -12.77
CA PHE A 161 8.55 7.23 -12.83
C PHE A 161 7.96 7.23 -14.25
N LEU A 162 6.63 7.17 -14.32
CA LEU A 162 5.84 7.27 -15.53
C LEU A 162 4.85 8.40 -15.36
N LYS A 163 4.55 9.12 -16.43
CA LYS A 163 3.45 10.08 -16.41
C LYS A 163 2.12 9.34 -16.32
N GLU A 164 1.16 9.96 -15.65
CA GLU A 164 -0.21 9.48 -15.63
C GLU A 164 -0.78 9.21 -17.04
N THR A 165 -1.63 8.19 -17.12
CA THR A 165 -2.44 7.86 -18.29
C THR A 165 -3.89 7.65 -17.84
N PRO A 166 -4.89 7.76 -18.74
CA PRO A 166 -6.28 7.47 -18.41
C PRO A 166 -6.46 6.09 -17.74
N GLU A 167 -5.73 5.09 -18.19
CA GLU A 167 -5.77 3.73 -17.65
C GLU A 167 -5.21 3.66 -16.23
N LEU A 168 -4.06 4.29 -15.97
CA LEU A 168 -3.46 4.34 -14.63
C LEU A 168 -4.36 5.08 -13.64
N ILE A 169 -4.96 6.20 -14.07
CA ILE A 169 -5.89 6.98 -13.26
C ILE A 169 -7.17 6.19 -12.95
N ARG A 170 -7.75 5.52 -13.95
CA ARG A 170 -8.95 4.67 -13.74
C ARG A 170 -8.68 3.56 -12.73
N VAL A 171 -7.57 2.83 -12.88
CA VAL A 171 -7.19 1.76 -11.95
C VAL A 171 -6.98 2.33 -10.55
N TYR A 172 -6.30 3.47 -10.43
CA TYR A 172 -6.13 4.14 -9.14
C TYR A 172 -7.46 4.52 -8.50
N ASP A 173 -8.40 5.11 -9.26
CA ASP A 173 -9.69 5.55 -8.73
C ASP A 173 -10.52 4.37 -8.19
N GLU A 174 -10.48 3.22 -8.87
CA GLU A 174 -11.09 1.97 -8.40
C GLU A 174 -10.44 1.47 -7.10
N THR A 175 -9.11 1.48 -7.03
CA THR A 175 -8.36 1.07 -5.84
C THR A 175 -8.63 2.00 -4.65
N VAL A 176 -8.69 3.32 -4.88
CA VAL A 176 -8.93 4.30 -3.82
C VAL A 176 -10.38 4.31 -3.35
N ALA A 177 -11.35 4.02 -4.23
CA ALA A 177 -12.73 3.79 -3.81
C ALA A 177 -12.83 2.62 -2.82
N ARG A 178 -12.19 1.48 -3.12
CA ARG A 178 -12.08 0.33 -2.18
C ARG A 178 -11.39 0.71 -0.89
N TYR A 179 -10.32 1.51 -0.97
CA TYR A 179 -9.61 2.00 0.20
C TYR A 179 -10.52 2.76 1.16
N PHE A 180 -11.26 3.76 0.68
CA PHE A 180 -12.11 4.55 1.55
C PHE A 180 -13.27 3.76 2.14
N ASP A 181 -13.87 2.84 1.37
CA ASP A 181 -14.89 1.92 1.87
C ASP A 181 -14.34 1.01 2.99
N TRP A 182 -13.29 0.25 2.70
CA TRP A 182 -12.76 -0.73 3.65
C TRP A 182 -12.10 -0.10 4.86
N ARG A 183 -11.45 1.05 4.68
CA ARG A 183 -10.81 1.79 5.78
C ARG A 183 -11.83 2.21 6.85
N ALA A 184 -13.06 2.53 6.47
CA ALA A 184 -14.10 2.94 7.41
C ALA A 184 -14.67 1.76 8.24
N GLN A 185 -14.39 0.51 7.86
CA GLN A 185 -14.92 -0.69 8.50
C GLN A 185 -14.02 -1.14 9.66
N TYR A 186 -14.00 -0.38 10.76
CA TYR A 186 -13.20 -0.71 11.95
C TYR A 186 -13.60 -2.05 12.56
N GLY A 187 -12.63 -2.86 12.95
CA GLY A 187 -12.85 -4.20 13.52
C GLY A 187 -13.24 -5.27 12.48
N ALA A 188 -13.47 -4.91 11.22
CA ALA A 188 -13.76 -5.87 10.17
C ALA A 188 -12.53 -6.74 9.86
N GLN A 189 -12.78 -8.01 9.56
CA GLN A 189 -11.75 -8.98 9.21
C GLN A 189 -11.55 -9.08 7.70
N PHE A 190 -10.29 -9.25 7.30
CA PHE A 190 -9.86 -9.41 5.91
C PHE A 190 -8.96 -10.65 5.77
N SER A 191 -9.02 -11.25 4.59
CA SER A 191 -8.08 -12.26 4.12
C SER A 191 -6.97 -11.58 3.33
N GLY A 192 -5.71 -11.72 3.79
CA GLY A 192 -4.54 -11.11 3.17
C GLY A 192 -3.65 -12.10 2.39
N ARG A 193 -3.08 -11.68 1.26
CA ARG A 193 -2.04 -12.41 0.50
C ARG A 193 -0.95 -11.46 0.01
N GLY A 194 0.25 -11.96 -0.22
CA GLY A 194 1.37 -11.11 -0.62
C GLY A 194 2.12 -10.55 0.59
N THR A 195 2.34 -9.24 0.64
CA THR A 195 3.20 -8.61 1.65
C THR A 195 2.57 -7.40 2.31
N GLY A 196 2.84 -7.20 3.60
CA GLY A 196 2.57 -5.97 4.33
C GLY A 196 3.86 -5.31 4.82
N PHE A 197 3.77 -4.04 5.24
CA PHE A 197 4.89 -3.37 5.87
C PHE A 197 4.75 -3.37 7.38
N PHE A 198 5.75 -3.87 8.09
CA PHE A 198 5.79 -3.82 9.55
C PHE A 198 5.62 -2.40 10.06
N THR A 199 4.84 -2.25 11.13
CA THR A 199 4.80 -1.03 11.93
C THR A 199 4.64 -1.38 13.40
N GLU A 200 5.25 -0.59 14.28
CA GLU A 200 4.97 -0.67 15.70
C GLU A 200 3.52 -0.21 15.97
N ASP A 201 3.00 -0.58 17.15
CA ASP A 201 1.72 -0.05 17.63
C ASP A 201 1.81 1.49 17.69
N PRO A 202 0.96 2.23 16.95
CA PRO A 202 0.98 3.70 16.93
C PRO A 202 0.84 4.35 18.31
N ASN A 203 0.30 3.62 19.30
CA ASN A 203 0.07 4.09 20.66
C ASN A 203 1.10 3.56 21.67
N SER A 204 2.06 2.72 21.26
CA SER A 204 3.10 2.21 22.16
C SER A 204 4.14 3.28 22.48
N SER A 205 4.47 3.44 23.77
CA SER A 205 5.60 4.25 24.25
C SER A 205 6.93 3.48 24.22
N HIS A 206 6.89 2.16 24.02
CA HIS A 206 8.04 1.28 23.95
C HIS A 206 8.36 0.90 22.50
N ARG A 207 9.55 1.29 22.03
CA ARG A 207 10.10 0.82 20.75
C ARG A 207 10.65 -0.58 20.92
N ASN A 208 10.15 -1.55 20.15
CA ASN A 208 10.67 -2.90 20.15
C ASN A 208 11.55 -3.13 18.92
N THR A 209 12.86 -3.20 19.14
CA THR A 209 13.87 -3.23 18.08
C THR A 209 14.01 -4.56 17.33
N ASP A 210 13.29 -5.61 17.74
CA ASP A 210 13.48 -6.97 17.20
C ASP A 210 13.13 -7.09 15.69
N TRP A 211 12.23 -6.25 15.18
CA TRP A 211 11.79 -6.28 13.78
C TRP A 211 12.50 -5.26 12.87
N SER A 212 13.46 -4.50 13.41
CA SER A 212 14.16 -3.39 12.73
C SER A 212 14.98 -3.75 11.48
N ARG A 213 15.00 -5.02 11.04
CA ARG A 213 15.80 -5.50 9.91
C ARG A 213 15.00 -5.91 8.67
N LYS A 214 13.68 -6.06 8.76
CA LYS A 214 12.82 -6.34 7.59
C LYS A 214 11.50 -5.58 7.69
N ASP A 215 11.43 -4.45 6.98
CA ASP A 215 10.22 -3.64 6.88
C ASP A 215 9.08 -4.34 6.14
N VAL A 216 9.36 -5.44 5.43
CA VAL A 216 8.39 -6.19 4.62
C VAL A 216 8.15 -7.57 5.21
N VAL A 217 6.87 -7.89 5.41
CA VAL A 217 6.38 -9.13 6.02
C VAL A 217 5.52 -9.85 5.00
N VAL A 218 5.82 -11.13 4.75
CA VAL A 218 4.96 -11.99 3.93
C VAL A 218 3.73 -12.35 4.75
N LEU A 219 2.54 -12.04 4.25
CA LEU A 219 1.28 -12.22 4.99
C LEU A 219 0.99 -13.70 5.25
N SER A 220 1.26 -14.59 4.30
CA SER A 220 1.09 -16.03 4.50
C SER A 220 2.16 -16.82 3.77
N THR A 221 2.88 -17.69 4.47
CA THR A 221 3.94 -18.54 3.92
C THR A 221 3.44 -19.92 3.47
N GLY A 222 2.30 -20.38 4.00
CA GLY A 222 1.76 -21.73 3.77
C GLY A 222 0.81 -21.87 2.57
N GLY A 223 0.74 -20.88 1.67
CA GLY A 223 -0.19 -20.87 0.54
C GLY A 223 -1.65 -20.54 0.89
N GLY A 224 -1.94 -20.32 2.18
CA GLY A 224 -3.22 -19.83 2.67
C GLY A 224 -3.36 -18.30 2.59
N THR A 225 -4.35 -17.77 3.30
CA THR A 225 -4.55 -16.33 3.50
C THR A 225 -4.26 -15.98 4.96
N ALA A 226 -3.63 -14.83 5.21
CA ALA A 226 -3.53 -14.27 6.55
C ALA A 226 -4.90 -13.79 7.04
N ARG A 227 -5.16 -13.87 8.35
CA ARG A 227 -6.33 -13.22 8.95
C ARG A 227 -5.91 -11.87 9.52
N LEU A 228 -6.49 -10.82 8.99
CA LEU A 228 -6.16 -9.43 9.32
C LEU A 228 -7.38 -8.74 9.88
N VAL A 229 -7.21 -7.86 10.87
CA VAL A 229 -8.30 -7.01 11.38
C VAL A 229 -7.97 -5.55 11.10
N ASN A 230 -8.91 -4.81 10.52
CA ASN A 230 -8.76 -3.36 10.33
C ASN A 230 -8.79 -2.66 11.69
N ASP A 231 -7.67 -2.04 12.05
CA ASP A 231 -7.52 -1.32 13.32
C ASP A 231 -7.18 0.16 13.13
N GLU A 232 -7.61 0.74 12.01
CA GLU A 232 -7.36 2.13 11.65
C GLU A 232 -7.75 3.17 12.71
N SER A 233 -8.73 2.83 13.57
CA SER A 233 -9.22 3.72 14.64
C SER A 233 -8.16 4.11 15.68
N ILE A 234 -7.03 3.40 15.75
CA ILE A 234 -5.97 3.69 16.73
C ILE A 234 -5.00 4.78 16.31
N LEU A 235 -5.08 5.24 15.05
CA LEU A 235 -4.18 6.26 14.52
C LEU A 235 -4.52 7.63 15.13
N THR A 236 -3.57 8.20 15.86
CA THR A 236 -3.72 9.50 16.54
C THR A 236 -3.56 10.70 15.62
N SER A 237 -2.83 10.54 14.51
CA SER A 237 -2.61 11.61 13.54
C SER A 237 -2.77 11.09 12.13
N ARG A 238 -3.51 11.85 11.32
CA ARG A 238 -3.72 11.55 9.90
C ARG A 238 -3.87 12.81 9.09
N THR A 239 -3.20 12.84 7.94
CA THR A 239 -3.39 13.91 6.95
C THR A 239 -4.83 13.86 6.42
N SER A 240 -5.60 14.90 6.76
CA SER A 240 -7.01 15.04 6.35
C SER A 240 -7.18 15.91 5.10
N THR A 241 -6.27 16.87 4.89
CA THR A 241 -6.25 17.72 3.69
C THR A 241 -5.46 17.03 2.58
N LEU A 242 -6.12 16.73 1.47
CA LEU A 242 -5.52 16.09 0.29
C LEU A 242 -5.29 17.11 -0.84
N GLU A 243 -4.97 18.34 -0.47
CA GLU A 243 -4.73 19.44 -1.40
C GLU A 243 -3.33 20.03 -1.18
N VAL A 244 -2.70 20.46 -2.26
CA VAL A 244 -1.44 21.20 -2.30
C VAL A 244 -1.60 22.42 -3.21
N THR A 245 -0.62 23.33 -3.20
CA THR A 245 -0.72 24.63 -3.87
C THR A 245 -0.93 24.53 -5.39
N GLY A 246 -0.46 23.46 -6.03
CA GLY A 246 -0.39 23.32 -7.48
C GLY A 246 0.70 24.17 -8.15
N ASP A 247 1.41 25.00 -7.39
CA ASP A 247 2.52 25.81 -7.88
C ASP A 247 3.82 25.01 -7.83
N ILE A 248 4.16 24.37 -8.94
CA ILE A 248 5.37 23.55 -9.06
C ILE A 248 6.61 24.37 -9.46
N LEU A 249 6.46 25.57 -10.06
CA LEU A 249 7.57 26.35 -10.64
C LEU A 249 7.91 27.61 -9.84
N GLY A 250 7.12 27.99 -8.84
CA GLY A 250 7.28 29.25 -8.11
C GLY A 250 8.64 29.41 -7.44
N GLN A 251 9.24 28.32 -6.96
CA GLN A 251 10.57 28.38 -6.36
C GLN A 251 11.68 28.65 -7.40
N TYR A 252 11.59 28.05 -8.58
CA TYR A 252 12.51 28.35 -9.68
C TYR A 252 12.39 29.85 -10.05
N LEU A 253 11.16 30.33 -10.31
CA LEU A 253 10.93 31.71 -10.74
C LEU A 253 11.35 32.73 -9.68
N SER A 254 11.17 32.41 -8.39
CA SER A 254 11.65 33.29 -7.32
C SER A 254 13.18 33.40 -7.27
N LYS A 255 13.91 32.36 -7.71
CA LYS A 255 15.38 32.36 -7.73
C LYS A 255 15.91 33.00 -8.99
N SER A 256 15.35 32.68 -10.15
CA SER A 256 15.77 33.22 -11.45
C SER A 256 15.67 34.75 -11.47
N ALA A 257 14.58 35.30 -10.92
CA ALA A 257 14.36 36.74 -10.82
C ALA A 257 15.42 37.50 -9.98
N LYS A 258 16.23 36.77 -9.18
CA LYS A 258 17.26 37.34 -8.30
C LYS A 258 18.69 37.06 -8.78
N SER A 259 18.87 36.35 -9.89
CA SER A 259 20.18 35.84 -10.32
C SER A 259 20.31 35.74 -11.83
N ASN A 260 21.39 36.32 -12.38
CA ASN A 260 21.71 36.25 -13.82
C ASN A 260 22.33 34.90 -14.25
N ARG A 261 22.06 33.82 -13.52
CA ARG A 261 22.59 32.46 -13.80
C ARG A 261 21.51 31.51 -14.34
N TYR A 262 20.36 32.06 -14.72
CA TYR A 262 19.20 31.33 -15.20
C TYR A 262 18.87 31.90 -16.57
N ASP A 263 19.00 31.07 -17.59
CA ASP A 263 18.82 31.47 -18.98
C ASP A 263 17.40 31.15 -19.48
N ALA A 264 16.66 30.27 -18.79
CA ALA A 264 15.34 29.77 -19.22
C ALA A 264 14.14 30.46 -18.54
N GLU A 265 14.33 31.62 -17.89
CA GLU A 265 13.27 32.26 -17.09
C GLU A 265 12.00 32.54 -17.89
N ASN A 266 12.12 32.97 -19.15
CA ASN A 266 10.97 33.30 -19.99
C ASN A 266 10.18 32.06 -20.36
N GLU A 267 10.85 30.99 -20.79
CA GLU A 267 10.26 29.71 -21.15
C GLU A 267 9.56 29.05 -19.95
N VAL A 268 10.13 29.21 -18.76
CA VAL A 268 9.50 28.71 -17.52
C VAL A 268 8.27 29.54 -17.14
N LYS A 269 8.31 30.87 -17.30
CA LYS A 269 7.11 31.73 -17.11
C LYS A 269 5.99 31.35 -18.06
N GLU A 270 6.30 31.14 -19.34
CA GLU A 270 5.33 30.67 -20.33
C GLU A 270 4.74 29.32 -19.95
N SER A 271 5.60 28.39 -19.53
CA SER A 271 5.17 27.06 -19.09
C SER A 271 4.28 27.14 -17.85
N GLN A 272 4.60 27.99 -16.87
CA GLN A 272 3.77 28.23 -15.69
C GLN A 272 2.41 28.83 -16.06
N ALA A 273 2.37 29.81 -16.95
CA ALA A 273 1.12 30.42 -17.41
C ALA A 273 0.23 29.42 -18.18
N ALA A 274 0.82 28.41 -18.81
CA ALA A 274 0.11 27.36 -19.53
C ALA A 274 -0.48 26.27 -18.62
N ILE A 275 -0.11 26.20 -17.33
CA ILE A 275 -0.64 25.20 -16.39
C ILE A 275 -2.13 25.50 -16.09
N PRO A 276 -3.06 24.58 -16.40
CA PRO A 276 -4.46 24.74 -16.05
C PRO A 276 -4.69 24.85 -14.54
N LYS A 277 -5.68 25.66 -14.14
CA LYS A 277 -6.07 25.76 -12.72
C LYS A 277 -6.53 24.40 -12.20
N GLY A 278 -6.05 24.02 -11.01
CA GLY A 278 -6.38 22.74 -10.36
C GLY A 278 -5.50 21.57 -10.79
N LEU A 279 -4.61 21.75 -11.77
CA LEU A 279 -3.58 20.75 -12.03
C LEU A 279 -2.54 20.76 -10.90
N PHE A 280 -1.95 19.61 -10.59
CA PHE A 280 -0.99 19.43 -9.50
C PHE A 280 -1.52 19.78 -8.09
N SER A 281 -2.83 20.02 -7.92
CA SER A 281 -3.37 20.45 -6.62
C SER A 281 -3.89 19.29 -5.77
N GLN A 282 -4.12 18.11 -6.34
CA GLN A 282 -4.64 16.95 -5.61
C GLN A 282 -3.50 16.03 -5.14
N LEU A 283 -3.49 15.70 -3.84
CA LEU A 283 -2.56 14.74 -3.25
C LEU A 283 -3.09 13.30 -3.44
N PRO A 284 -2.38 12.42 -4.16
CA PRO A 284 -2.79 11.02 -4.28
C PRO A 284 -2.69 10.27 -2.96
N VAL A 285 -3.52 9.24 -2.79
CA VAL A 285 -3.52 8.36 -1.61
C VAL A 285 -2.99 6.98 -2.00
N HIS A 286 -1.96 6.51 -1.32
CA HIS A 286 -1.54 5.11 -1.40
C HIS A 286 -2.44 4.28 -0.49
N ALA A 287 -3.13 3.31 -1.09
CA ALA A 287 -4.21 2.55 -0.47
C ALA A 287 -3.73 1.49 0.55
N TYR A 288 -2.93 1.92 1.54
CA TYR A 288 -2.50 1.10 2.67
C TYR A 288 -3.39 1.34 3.88
N ILE A 289 -3.95 0.26 4.41
CA ILE A 289 -4.76 0.26 5.64
C ILE A 289 -3.91 -0.31 6.77
N LEU A 290 -4.03 0.28 7.96
CA LEU A 290 -3.44 -0.28 9.17
C LEU A 290 -4.22 -1.53 9.60
N MET A 291 -3.56 -2.67 9.53
CA MET A 291 -4.12 -3.97 9.87
C MET A 291 -3.37 -4.59 11.04
N PHE A 292 -4.07 -5.35 11.88
CA PHE A 292 -3.44 -6.24 12.85
C PHE A 292 -3.45 -7.67 12.32
N HIS A 293 -2.30 -8.34 12.35
CA HIS A 293 -2.17 -9.74 11.94
C HIS A 293 -2.54 -10.68 13.09
N LEU A 294 -3.61 -11.47 12.94
CA LEU A 294 -4.14 -12.31 14.03
C LEU A 294 -3.26 -13.49 14.39
N GLU A 295 -2.42 -14.00 13.48
CA GLU A 295 -1.46 -15.07 13.81
C GLU A 295 -0.10 -14.54 14.29
N LEU A 296 0.41 -13.46 13.69
CA LEU A 296 1.73 -12.93 14.02
C LEU A 296 1.72 -11.88 15.15
N HIS A 297 0.54 -11.39 15.55
CA HIS A 297 0.30 -10.47 16.67
C HIS A 297 1.02 -9.11 16.58
N HIS A 298 1.03 -8.51 15.39
CA HIS A 298 1.65 -7.21 15.16
C HIS A 298 0.93 -6.43 14.07
N TYR A 299 1.19 -5.13 14.01
CA TYR A 299 0.59 -4.25 13.03
C TYR A 299 1.36 -4.23 11.72
N LEU A 300 0.60 -4.13 10.63
CA LEU A 300 1.06 -4.09 9.26
C LEU A 300 0.30 -3.02 8.49
N TRP A 301 1.00 -2.29 7.63
CA TRP A 301 0.37 -1.56 6.54
C TRP A 301 0.19 -2.50 5.37
N VAL A 302 -1.07 -2.80 5.03
CA VAL A 302 -1.39 -3.73 3.94
C VAL A 302 -2.16 -2.99 2.87
N HIS A 303 -1.74 -3.17 1.62
CA HIS A 303 -2.39 -2.52 0.49
C HIS A 303 -3.73 -3.20 0.19
N VAL A 304 -4.76 -2.45 -0.22
CA VAL A 304 -6.09 -3.02 -0.49
C VAL A 304 -6.08 -4.14 -1.53
N ASP A 305 -5.30 -4.02 -2.60
CA ASP A 305 -5.18 -5.09 -3.61
C ASP A 305 -4.57 -6.40 -3.07
N ASP A 306 -3.97 -6.39 -1.88
CA ASP A 306 -3.44 -7.59 -1.20
C ASP A 306 -4.46 -8.20 -0.22
N MET A 307 -5.69 -7.65 -0.18
CA MET A 307 -6.72 -8.01 0.78
C MET A 307 -8.07 -8.21 0.12
N THR A 308 -8.88 -9.06 0.74
CA THR A 308 -10.29 -9.22 0.43
C THR A 308 -11.08 -9.34 1.73
N PRO A 309 -12.35 -8.89 1.80
CA PRO A 309 -13.18 -9.10 2.98
C PRO A 309 -13.22 -10.58 3.37
N TYR A 310 -13.07 -10.87 4.66
CA TYR A 310 -13.09 -12.25 5.14
C TYR A 310 -14.47 -12.88 4.94
N GLN A 311 -14.51 -14.07 4.33
CA GLN A 311 -15.74 -14.81 4.15
C GLN A 311 -15.93 -15.78 5.32
N TYR A 312 -16.71 -15.35 6.31
CA TYR A 312 -17.11 -16.20 7.43
C TYR A 312 -17.92 -17.41 6.94
N GLN A 313 -17.72 -18.55 7.61
CA GLN A 313 -18.38 -19.81 7.28
C GLN A 313 -19.27 -20.32 8.42
N PRO A 314 -20.45 -19.69 8.68
CA PRO A 314 -21.38 -20.14 9.72
C PRO A 314 -21.81 -21.62 9.59
N ALA A 315 -21.81 -22.14 8.37
CA ALA A 315 -22.12 -23.55 8.08
C ALA A 315 -21.13 -24.55 8.72
N LEU A 316 -19.97 -24.10 9.22
CA LEU A 316 -19.04 -24.94 9.98
C LEU A 316 -19.69 -25.55 11.23
N LYS A 317 -20.72 -24.90 11.80
CA LYS A 317 -21.53 -25.48 12.90
C LYS A 317 -22.04 -26.88 12.58
N GLN A 318 -22.44 -27.15 11.34
CA GLN A 318 -23.01 -28.43 10.92
C GLN A 318 -21.96 -29.54 10.78
N LYS A 319 -20.69 -29.18 10.64
CA LYS A 319 -19.57 -30.13 10.56
C LYS A 319 -19.04 -30.51 11.94
N LEU A 320 -19.38 -29.72 12.95
CA LEU A 320 -18.95 -29.96 14.32
C LEU A 320 -19.96 -30.91 15.00
N ILE A 321 -19.51 -32.13 15.30
CA ILE A 321 -20.32 -33.07 16.08
C ILE A 321 -20.14 -32.71 17.55
N LEU A 322 -21.02 -31.84 18.06
CA LEU A 322 -21.12 -31.53 19.48
C LEU A 322 -22.30 -32.26 20.10
N PRO A 323 -22.24 -32.59 21.40
CA PRO A 323 -23.42 -32.91 22.19
C PRO A 323 -24.49 -31.83 22.04
N GLN A 324 -25.76 -32.22 22.03
CA GLN A 324 -26.89 -31.31 21.84
C GLN A 324 -26.85 -30.12 22.80
N GLU A 325 -26.55 -30.37 24.09
CA GLU A 325 -26.44 -29.35 25.14
C GLU A 325 -25.43 -28.24 24.83
N GLN A 326 -24.29 -28.57 24.20
CA GLN A 326 -23.27 -27.58 23.84
C GLN A 326 -23.69 -26.77 22.60
N THR A 327 -24.42 -27.40 21.69
CA THR A 327 -24.97 -26.74 20.50
C THR A 327 -26.06 -25.75 20.90
N ASP A 328 -26.94 -26.15 21.84
CA ASP A 328 -28.00 -25.31 22.38
C ASP A 328 -27.40 -24.11 23.14
N LEU A 329 -26.29 -24.29 23.86
CA LEU A 329 -25.59 -23.20 24.54
C LEU A 329 -25.00 -22.19 23.56
N ILE A 330 -24.43 -22.64 22.44
CA ILE A 330 -24.01 -21.74 21.35
C ILE A 330 -25.22 -20.97 20.80
N ASP A 331 -26.36 -21.63 20.62
CA ASP A 331 -27.58 -20.98 20.12
C ASP A 331 -28.12 -19.92 21.10
N ILE A 332 -28.11 -20.19 22.40
CA ILE A 332 -28.48 -19.20 23.42
C ILE A 332 -27.53 -18.00 23.39
N LEU A 333 -26.21 -18.27 23.39
CA LEU A 333 -25.19 -17.22 23.40
C LEU A 333 -25.23 -16.35 22.14
N THR A 334 -25.59 -16.92 20.99
CA THR A 334 -25.72 -16.19 19.73
C THR A 334 -27.05 -15.46 19.58
N ALA A 335 -28.14 -15.97 20.16
CA ALA A 335 -29.46 -15.34 20.11
C ALA A 335 -29.57 -14.08 20.99
N GLU A 336 -28.84 -14.02 22.10
CA GLU A 336 -28.90 -12.90 23.04
C GLU A 336 -27.82 -11.82 22.82
N MET A 337 -26.97 -11.95 21.81
CA MET A 337 -25.83 -11.03 21.61
C MET A 337 -26.23 -9.56 21.46
N ASP A 338 -27.28 -9.25 20.70
CA ASP A 338 -27.76 -7.87 20.54
C ASP A 338 -28.41 -7.32 21.82
N VAL A 339 -28.90 -8.19 22.71
CA VAL A 339 -29.53 -7.81 24.00
C VAL A 339 -28.48 -7.67 25.12
N LEU A 340 -27.38 -8.43 25.04
CA LEU A 340 -26.28 -8.42 26.01
C LEU A 340 -25.21 -7.36 25.71
N MET A 341 -25.17 -6.81 24.49
CA MET A 341 -24.21 -5.75 24.10
C MET A 341 -24.62 -4.35 24.56
N ASP A 342 -25.90 -4.10 24.86
CA ASP A 342 -26.32 -2.83 25.45
C ASP A 342 -26.09 -2.86 26.97
N ASP A 343 -25.30 -1.91 27.47
CA ASP A 343 -25.09 -1.70 28.91
C ASP A 343 -26.44 -1.40 29.59
N ILE A 344 -27.10 -2.43 30.14
CA ILE A 344 -28.29 -2.25 30.99
C ILE A 344 -27.94 -1.42 32.24
N VAL A 345 -26.65 -1.41 32.65
CA VAL A 345 -26.10 -0.60 33.73
C VAL A 345 -24.82 0.07 33.24
N ALA A 346 -24.78 1.42 33.28
CA ALA A 346 -23.61 2.19 32.87
C ALA A 346 -22.33 1.74 33.61
N GLY A 347 -21.34 1.26 32.86
CA GLY A 347 -20.05 0.82 33.41
C GLY A 347 -19.98 -0.66 33.81
N LYS A 348 -21.01 -1.46 33.51
CA LYS A 348 -21.01 -2.91 33.69
C LYS A 348 -21.22 -3.57 32.32
N SER A 349 -20.12 -3.74 31.58
CA SER A 349 -20.18 -4.40 30.28
C SER A 349 -20.74 -5.81 30.42
N GLY A 350 -21.72 -6.14 29.58
CA GLY A 350 -22.32 -7.47 29.44
C GLY A 350 -21.37 -8.48 28.80
N GLY A 351 -20.13 -8.58 29.31
CA GLY A 351 -19.14 -9.53 28.82
C GLY A 351 -19.53 -10.97 29.17
N THR A 352 -19.65 -11.82 28.17
CA THR A 352 -19.80 -13.27 28.37
C THR A 352 -18.42 -13.93 28.39
N THR A 353 -18.06 -14.58 29.50
CA THR A 353 -16.89 -15.43 29.59
C THR A 353 -17.32 -16.89 29.57
N VAL A 354 -16.79 -17.68 28.63
CA VAL A 354 -17.07 -19.11 28.50
C VAL A 354 -15.81 -19.90 28.83
N LEU A 355 -15.89 -20.78 29.82
CA LEU A 355 -14.82 -21.72 30.16
C LEU A 355 -15.08 -23.07 29.49
N CYS A 356 -14.26 -23.42 28.50
CA CYS A 356 -14.27 -24.74 27.89
C CYS A 356 -13.33 -25.67 28.67
N ALA A 357 -13.86 -26.54 29.53
CA ALA A 357 -13.08 -27.53 30.29
C ALA A 357 -13.28 -28.95 29.74
N GLY A 358 -12.21 -29.74 29.69
CA GLY A 358 -12.27 -31.15 29.28
C GLY A 358 -10.93 -31.70 28.76
N PRO A 359 -10.84 -33.02 28.49
CA PRO A 359 -9.63 -33.67 27.99
C PRO A 359 -9.08 -33.07 26.68
N ALA A 360 -7.82 -33.36 26.35
CA ALA A 360 -7.25 -32.99 25.05
C ALA A 360 -8.03 -33.65 23.91
N GLY A 361 -8.19 -32.94 22.78
CA GLY A 361 -8.84 -33.48 21.57
C GLY A 361 -10.37 -33.42 21.53
N VAL A 362 -11.05 -32.91 22.56
CA VAL A 362 -12.53 -32.81 22.59
C VAL A 362 -13.10 -31.57 21.88
N GLY A 363 -12.28 -30.84 21.12
CA GLY A 363 -12.75 -29.72 20.30
C GLY A 363 -12.90 -28.37 21.00
N LYS A 364 -12.33 -28.16 22.21
CA LYS A 364 -12.42 -26.89 22.96
C LYS A 364 -12.08 -25.64 22.12
N THR A 365 -10.91 -25.64 21.49
CA THR A 365 -10.42 -24.55 20.63
C THR A 365 -11.26 -24.41 19.36
N LEU A 366 -11.74 -25.53 18.83
CA LEU A 366 -12.58 -25.59 17.64
C LEU A 366 -13.99 -25.02 17.91
N THR A 367 -14.52 -25.17 19.13
CA THR A 367 -15.78 -24.54 19.55
C THR A 367 -15.69 -23.01 19.46
N ALA A 368 -14.57 -22.41 19.91
CA ALA A 368 -14.36 -20.96 19.80
C ALA A 368 -14.23 -20.49 18.34
N GLU A 369 -13.56 -21.26 17.48
CA GLU A 369 -13.50 -20.99 16.04
C GLU A 369 -14.91 -20.98 15.43
N VAL A 370 -15.66 -22.08 15.61
CA VAL A 370 -17.02 -22.19 15.06
C VAL A 370 -17.92 -21.08 15.60
N TYR A 371 -17.80 -20.73 16.87
CA TYR A 371 -18.54 -19.62 17.46
C TYR A 371 -18.25 -18.29 16.74
N SER A 372 -16.97 -17.94 16.54
CA SER A 372 -16.56 -16.72 15.83
C SER A 372 -17.09 -16.65 14.40
N GLU A 373 -17.16 -17.81 13.72
CA GLU A 373 -17.65 -17.94 12.35
C GLU A 373 -19.18 -17.74 12.27
N ILE A 374 -19.93 -18.21 13.27
CA ILE A 374 -21.39 -18.04 13.34
C ILE A 374 -21.75 -16.57 13.57
N ILE A 375 -21.10 -15.93 14.55
CA ILE A 375 -21.38 -14.53 14.91
C ILE A 375 -20.71 -13.52 13.98
N LYS A 376 -19.87 -14.01 13.05
CA LYS A 376 -19.14 -13.22 12.05
C LYS A 376 -18.24 -12.16 12.70
N ARG A 377 -17.47 -12.57 13.70
CA ARG A 377 -16.50 -11.71 14.39
C ARG A 377 -15.10 -12.31 14.32
N PRO A 378 -14.04 -11.49 14.39
CA PRO A 378 -12.69 -12.02 14.43
C PRO A 378 -12.45 -12.91 15.64
N LEU A 379 -11.73 -14.02 15.45
CA LEU A 379 -11.20 -14.82 16.55
C LEU A 379 -9.81 -14.32 16.91
N TYR A 380 -9.69 -13.64 18.04
CA TYR A 380 -8.41 -13.18 18.56
C TYR A 380 -7.85 -14.17 19.57
N ARG A 381 -6.85 -14.96 19.14
CA ARG A 381 -6.17 -15.95 19.97
C ARG A 381 -5.01 -15.32 20.72
N VAL A 382 -4.85 -15.69 21.99
CA VAL A 382 -3.77 -15.21 22.85
C VAL A 382 -3.23 -16.41 23.60
N HIS A 383 -1.93 -16.66 23.48
CA HIS A 383 -1.27 -17.74 24.21
C HIS A 383 -0.83 -17.22 25.58
N SER A 384 -0.98 -18.00 26.65
CA SER A 384 -0.58 -17.62 28.00
C SER A 384 0.88 -17.12 28.09
N GLY A 385 1.78 -17.72 27.31
CA GLY A 385 3.19 -17.29 27.22
C GLY A 385 3.40 -15.84 26.71
N GLN A 386 2.41 -15.23 26.04
CA GLN A 386 2.48 -13.86 25.55
C GLN A 386 2.06 -12.81 26.60
N LEU A 387 1.44 -13.24 27.70
CA LEU A 387 1.00 -12.34 28.78
C LEU A 387 2.16 -11.95 29.70
N GLY A 388 3.33 -12.59 29.58
CA GLY A 388 4.53 -12.22 30.32
C GLY A 388 4.74 -13.05 31.59
N LEU A 389 5.93 -12.90 32.18
CA LEU A 389 6.44 -13.80 33.23
C LEU A 389 6.25 -13.24 34.65
N ASN A 390 5.67 -12.05 34.80
CA ASN A 390 5.38 -11.44 36.09
C ASN A 390 4.00 -10.76 36.10
N VAL A 391 3.46 -10.54 37.30
CA VAL A 391 2.09 -10.03 37.50
C VAL A 391 1.85 -8.68 36.82
N ALA A 392 2.81 -7.75 36.91
CA ALA A 392 2.65 -6.42 36.33
C ALA A 392 2.64 -6.44 34.80
N ALA A 393 3.49 -7.26 34.19
CA ALA A 393 3.52 -7.48 32.74
C ALA A 393 2.22 -8.16 32.27
N MET A 394 1.74 -9.14 33.03
CA MET A 394 0.47 -9.85 32.78
C MET A 394 -0.73 -8.92 32.82
N GLU A 395 -0.83 -8.08 33.84
CA GLU A 395 -1.93 -7.12 33.97
C GLU A 395 -1.95 -6.14 32.78
N THR A 396 -0.77 -5.63 32.39
CA THR A 396 -0.64 -4.69 31.27
C THR A 396 -0.99 -5.37 29.95
N ALA A 397 -0.39 -6.52 29.65
CA ALA A 397 -0.63 -7.26 28.42
C ALA A 397 -2.09 -7.69 28.29
N LEU A 398 -2.70 -8.19 29.38
CA LEU A 398 -4.10 -8.60 29.38
C LEU A 398 -5.03 -7.41 29.17
N LYS A 399 -4.75 -6.25 29.78
CA LYS A 399 -5.51 -5.02 29.56
C LYS A 399 -5.45 -4.56 28.10
N ASP A 400 -4.27 -4.59 27.49
CA ASP A 400 -4.08 -4.19 26.09
C ASP A 400 -4.83 -5.12 25.14
N VAL A 401 -4.71 -6.43 25.37
CA VAL A 401 -5.39 -7.48 24.62
C VAL A 401 -6.91 -7.36 24.74
N LEU A 402 -7.45 -7.17 25.96
CA LEU A 402 -8.88 -7.00 26.19
C LEU A 402 -9.42 -5.74 25.52
N THR A 403 -8.69 -4.62 25.65
CA THR A 403 -9.07 -3.35 25.01
C THR A 403 -9.11 -3.49 23.49
N ARG A 404 -8.16 -4.22 22.91
CA ARG A 404 -8.10 -4.53 21.48
C ARG A 404 -9.26 -5.43 21.05
N ALA A 405 -9.54 -6.50 21.77
CA ALA A 405 -10.66 -7.40 21.49
C ALA A 405 -12.00 -6.67 21.56
N GLN A 406 -12.20 -5.83 22.58
CA GLN A 406 -13.40 -4.99 22.73
C GLN A 406 -13.55 -4.03 21.54
N ARG A 407 -12.48 -3.34 21.14
CA ARG A 407 -12.50 -2.40 20.01
C ARG A 407 -12.91 -3.05 18.70
N TRP A 408 -12.54 -4.30 18.47
CA TRP A 408 -12.92 -5.05 17.27
C TRP A 408 -14.26 -5.77 17.38
N GLY A 409 -14.81 -5.87 18.59
CA GLY A 409 -15.89 -6.81 18.90
C GLY A 409 -15.49 -8.26 18.60
N ALA A 410 -14.21 -8.61 18.82
CA ALA A 410 -13.66 -9.93 18.52
C ALA A 410 -14.02 -10.95 19.61
N VAL A 411 -14.15 -12.22 19.21
CA VAL A 411 -14.13 -13.35 20.14
C VAL A 411 -12.70 -13.54 20.60
N MET A 412 -12.44 -13.32 21.89
CA MET A 412 -11.12 -13.57 22.46
C MET A 412 -11.00 -15.01 22.96
N LEU A 413 -9.95 -15.71 22.55
CA LEU A 413 -9.59 -17.03 23.06
C LEU A 413 -8.25 -16.95 23.77
N ILE A 414 -8.25 -17.24 25.08
CA ILE A 414 -7.02 -17.47 25.84
C ILE A 414 -6.74 -18.98 25.78
N ASP A 415 -5.70 -19.37 25.07
CA ASP A 415 -5.29 -20.78 24.95
C ASP A 415 -4.26 -21.12 26.03
N GLU A 416 -4.27 -22.37 26.50
CA GLU A 416 -3.37 -22.87 27.57
C GLU A 416 -3.44 -22.03 28.87
N ALA A 417 -4.64 -21.83 29.39
CA ALA A 417 -4.93 -21.01 30.56
C ALA A 417 -4.98 -21.79 31.90
N ASP A 418 -4.41 -23.00 31.94
CA ASP A 418 -4.38 -23.90 33.09
C ASP A 418 -3.32 -23.55 34.16
#